data_AF-A0AAE1U881-F1
#
_entry.id   AF-A0AAE1U881-F1
#
_cell.length_a   1.000
_cell.length_b   1.000
_cell.length_c   1.000
_cell.angle_alpha   90.00
_cell.angle_beta   90.00
_cell.angle_gamma   90.00
#
_symmetry.space_group_name_H-M   'P 1'
#
loop_
_entity.id
_entity.type
_entity.pdbx_description
1 polymer ?
#
loop_
_entity_poly.entity_id
_entity_poly.type
_entity_poly.pdbx_seq_one_letter_code
_entity_poly.pdbx_strand_id
1 'polypeptide(L)'
;MDYFKRRETMLNYSKLDHSGSFHQSNKAAVLASYVVVLKIAQQKKPHSIGETLVMPCTKEIVRIMLGEQHAKKLDTQPLSDNTVQRRIADMSTDIKDQVVSEIKTAPLGTFALQLDETTDDSAAKTLPSDLKEVLDDTVKMVNFVKSSALNSRLFRLLCSDLDSVHETLLYAR
;
A
#
# COMPACT_ATOMS: atom_id res chain seq x y z
N MET A 1 -9.35 -2.93 4.40
CA MET A 1 -10.62 -3.65 4.10
C MET A 1 -11.49 -2.88 3.11
N ASP A 2 -11.49 -1.55 3.16
CA ASP A 2 -12.35 -0.74 2.29
C ASP A 2 -11.94 -0.76 0.82
N TYR A 3 -10.67 -0.98 0.48
CA TYR A 3 -10.25 -1.16 -0.91
C TYR A 3 -11.04 -2.22 -1.65
N PHE A 4 -11.19 -3.41 -1.05
CA PHE A 4 -11.87 -4.53 -1.70
C PHE A 4 -13.36 -4.27 -1.83
N LYS A 5 -14.00 -3.68 -0.82
CA LYS A 5 -15.39 -3.23 -0.90
C LYS A 5 -15.58 -2.14 -1.96
N ARG A 6 -14.69 -1.15 -2.02
CA ARG A 6 -14.69 -0.07 -3.03
C ARG A 6 -14.49 -0.63 -4.43
N ARG A 7 -13.57 -1.58 -4.63
CA ARG A 7 -13.27 -2.18 -5.93
C ARG A 7 -14.36 -3.14 -6.40
N GLU A 8 -14.97 -3.92 -5.50
CA GLU A 8 -16.19 -4.68 -5.76
C GLU A 8 -17.34 -3.76 -6.19
N THR A 9 -17.52 -2.64 -5.50
CA THR A 9 -18.51 -1.61 -5.83
C THR A 9 -18.22 -0.99 -7.21
N MET A 10 -16.97 -0.60 -7.51
CA MET A 10 -16.58 -0.07 -8.83
C MET A 10 -16.81 -1.08 -9.96
N LEU A 11 -16.44 -2.35 -9.78
CA LEU A 11 -16.70 -3.41 -10.76
C LEU A 11 -18.19 -3.66 -11.02
N ASN A 12 -19.06 -3.30 -10.06
CA ASN A 12 -20.52 -3.35 -10.23
C ASN A 12 -21.07 -2.13 -10.99
N TYR A 13 -20.41 -0.97 -10.93
CA TYR A 13 -20.88 0.28 -11.57
C TYR A 13 -20.22 0.64 -12.91
N SER A 14 -19.11 0.01 -13.30
CA SER A 14 -18.48 0.28 -14.60
C SER A 14 -19.34 -0.22 -15.78
N LYS A 15 -19.95 0.72 -16.53
CA LYS A 15 -20.49 0.48 -17.88
C LYS A 15 -19.42 0.81 -18.95
N LEU A 16 -19.13 -0.22 -19.74
CA LEU A 16 -18.55 -0.36 -21.09
C LEU A 16 -17.93 0.87 -21.79
N ASP A 17 -16.68 0.70 -22.20
CA ASP A 17 -16.06 1.31 -23.38
C ASP A 17 -16.48 0.58 -24.68
N HIS A 18 -16.51 1.34 -25.77
CA HIS A 18 -17.14 0.99 -27.06
C HIS A 18 -16.50 -0.19 -27.82
N SER A 19 -15.41 -0.77 -27.32
CA SER A 19 -14.67 -1.84 -28.01
C SER A 19 -15.02 -3.26 -27.56
N GLY A 20 -15.76 -3.44 -26.45
CA GLY A 20 -16.35 -4.74 -26.07
C GLY A 20 -15.42 -5.96 -26.04
N SER A 21 -14.09 -5.77 -25.94
CA SER A 21 -13.11 -6.86 -26.10
C SER A 21 -12.08 -6.87 -24.98
N PHE A 22 -12.56 -6.89 -23.73
CA PHE A 22 -11.98 -7.62 -22.60
C PHE A 22 -12.97 -7.47 -21.43
N HIS A 23 -13.22 -8.54 -20.67
CA HIS A 23 -13.91 -8.51 -19.35
C HIS A 23 -15.45 -8.55 -19.26
N GLN A 24 -16.16 -9.29 -20.12
CA GLN A 24 -17.58 -9.61 -19.83
C GLN A 24 -17.82 -11.01 -19.23
N SER A 25 -16.88 -11.95 -19.31
CA SER A 25 -17.21 -13.36 -19.03
C SER A 25 -17.04 -13.86 -17.59
N ASN A 26 -16.44 -13.11 -16.63
CA ASN A 26 -16.28 -13.69 -15.28
C ASN A 26 -16.08 -12.72 -14.10
N LYS A 27 -17.03 -11.81 -13.85
CA LYS A 27 -17.01 -10.95 -12.63
C LYS A 27 -16.85 -11.79 -11.34
N ALA A 28 -17.54 -12.93 -11.27
CA ALA A 28 -17.48 -13.84 -10.14
C ALA A 28 -16.06 -14.41 -9.90
N ALA A 29 -15.36 -14.86 -10.95
CA ALA A 29 -14.00 -15.37 -10.81
C ALA A 29 -12.99 -14.28 -10.46
N VAL A 30 -13.19 -13.05 -10.95
CA VAL A 30 -12.36 -11.90 -10.56
C VAL A 30 -12.51 -11.62 -9.06
N LEU A 31 -13.75 -11.61 -8.55
CA LEU A 31 -14.02 -11.44 -7.11
C LEU A 31 -13.43 -12.59 -6.29
N ALA A 32 -13.67 -13.85 -6.69
CA ALA A 32 -13.15 -15.02 -6.00
C ALA A 32 -11.61 -14.98 -5.87
N SER A 33 -10.92 -14.58 -6.92
CA SER A 33 -9.46 -14.43 -6.89
C SER A 33 -8.98 -13.30 -5.96
N TYR A 34 -9.73 -12.20 -5.78
CA TYR A 34 -9.38 -11.18 -4.78
C TYR A 34 -9.54 -11.72 -3.36
N VAL A 35 -10.61 -12.48 -3.11
CA VAL A 35 -10.84 -13.12 -1.80
C VAL A 35 -9.68 -14.05 -1.45
N VAL A 36 -9.22 -14.88 -2.40
CA VAL A 36 -8.07 -15.77 -2.19
C VAL A 36 -6.81 -14.98 -1.86
N VAL A 37 -6.48 -13.95 -2.64
CA VAL A 37 -5.30 -13.10 -2.41
C VAL A 37 -5.36 -12.41 -1.04
N LEU A 38 -6.53 -11.89 -0.64
CA LEU A 38 -6.71 -11.26 0.67
C LEU A 38 -6.44 -12.25 1.81
N LYS A 39 -6.95 -13.49 1.70
CA LYS A 39 -6.73 -14.53 2.73
C LYS A 39 -5.26 -14.92 2.84
N ILE A 40 -4.57 -15.06 1.71
CA ILE A 40 -3.12 -15.33 1.66
C ILE A 40 -2.35 -14.20 2.36
N ALA A 41 -2.67 -12.95 2.03
CA ALA A 41 -2.03 -11.76 2.61
C ALA A 41 -2.28 -11.66 4.13
N GLN A 42 -3.52 -11.90 4.59
CA GLN A 42 -3.86 -11.92 6.02
C GLN A 42 -3.07 -12.97 6.80
N GLN A 43 -2.75 -14.10 6.17
CA GLN A 43 -1.93 -15.16 6.77
C GLN A 43 -0.42 -14.95 6.57
N LYS A 44 0.01 -13.82 5.99
CA LYS A 44 1.42 -13.50 5.66
C LYS A 44 2.11 -14.60 4.85
N LYS A 45 1.37 -15.28 3.96
CA LYS A 45 1.91 -16.35 3.12
C LYS A 45 2.48 -15.78 1.81
N PRO A 46 3.43 -16.48 1.16
CA PRO A 46 3.91 -16.11 -0.17
C PRO A 46 2.75 -16.01 -1.16
N HIS A 47 2.80 -15.03 -2.04
CA HIS A 47 1.74 -14.79 -3.02
C HIS A 47 1.57 -15.96 -4.02
N SER A 48 2.65 -16.70 -4.27
CA SER A 48 2.66 -17.90 -5.12
C SER A 48 1.85 -19.08 -4.56
N ILE A 49 1.48 -19.07 -3.27
CA ILE A 49 0.71 -20.18 -2.66
C ILE A 49 -0.66 -20.35 -3.33
N GLY A 50 -1.21 -19.27 -3.90
CA GLY A 50 -2.47 -19.26 -4.62
C GLY A 50 -2.45 -20.16 -5.85
N GLU A 51 -1.41 -20.05 -6.68
CA GLU A 51 -1.23 -20.85 -7.89
C GLU A 51 -0.62 -22.22 -7.61
N THR A 52 0.39 -22.28 -6.74
CA THR A 52 1.16 -23.53 -6.51
C THR A 52 0.41 -24.57 -5.69
N LEU A 53 -0.54 -24.17 -4.84
CA LEU A 53 -1.21 -25.09 -3.92
C LEU A 53 -2.73 -24.89 -3.89
N VAL A 54 -3.20 -23.67 -3.61
CA VAL A 54 -4.63 -23.42 -3.38
C VAL A 54 -5.45 -23.77 -4.61
N MET A 55 -5.03 -23.36 -5.81
CA MET A 55 -5.74 -23.64 -7.05
C MET A 55 -5.74 -25.15 -7.40
N PRO A 56 -4.60 -25.86 -7.43
CA PRO A 56 -4.57 -27.31 -7.65
C PRO A 56 -5.48 -28.08 -6.69
N CYS A 57 -5.41 -27.77 -5.39
CA CYS A 57 -6.27 -28.41 -4.39
C CYS A 57 -7.75 -28.12 -4.64
N THR A 58 -8.11 -26.86 -4.95
CA THR A 58 -9.49 -26.48 -5.24
C THR A 58 -10.02 -27.20 -6.47
N LYS A 59 -9.20 -27.32 -7.52
CA LYS A 59 -9.56 -28.03 -8.75
C LYS A 59 -9.80 -29.51 -8.50
N GLU A 60 -8.95 -30.16 -7.72
CA GLU A 60 -9.10 -31.58 -7.39
C GLU A 60 -10.34 -31.84 -6.53
N ILE A 61 -10.59 -30.99 -5.52
CA ILE A 61 -11.80 -31.07 -4.68
C ILE A 61 -13.06 -30.94 -5.56
N VAL A 62 -13.11 -29.93 -6.44
CA VAL A 62 -14.26 -29.71 -7.32
C VAL A 62 -14.42 -30.85 -8.32
N ARG A 63 -13.32 -31.39 -8.86
CA ARG A 63 -13.33 -32.54 -9.75
C ARG A 63 -13.92 -33.77 -9.06
N ILE A 64 -13.48 -34.09 -7.85
CA ILE A 64 -13.94 -35.26 -7.09
C ILE A 64 -15.41 -35.10 -6.66
N MET A 65 -15.78 -33.92 -6.12
CA MET A 65 -17.10 -33.73 -5.51
C MET A 65 -18.19 -33.34 -6.50
N LEU A 66 -17.86 -32.57 -7.55
CA LEU A 66 -18.82 -31.96 -8.47
C LEU A 66 -18.62 -32.42 -9.93
N GLY A 67 -17.54 -33.14 -10.21
CA GLY A 67 -17.23 -33.67 -11.54
C GLY A 67 -16.39 -32.74 -12.42
N GLU A 68 -15.76 -33.35 -13.43
CA GLU A 68 -14.75 -32.72 -14.30
C GLU A 68 -15.24 -31.44 -15.00
N GLN A 69 -16.52 -31.39 -15.36
CA GLN A 69 -17.12 -30.26 -16.08
C GLN A 69 -17.12 -28.98 -15.23
N HIS A 70 -17.22 -29.10 -13.91
CA HIS A 70 -17.17 -27.98 -12.99
C HIS A 70 -15.72 -27.56 -12.70
N ALA A 71 -14.79 -28.51 -12.66
CA ALA A 71 -13.37 -28.23 -12.47
C ALA A 71 -12.78 -27.41 -13.63
N LYS A 72 -13.20 -27.68 -14.88
CA LYS A 72 -12.77 -26.91 -16.06
C LYS A 72 -13.16 -25.42 -16.00
N LYS A 73 -14.20 -25.05 -15.26
CA LYS A 73 -14.57 -23.63 -15.07
C LYS A 73 -13.54 -22.88 -14.23
N LEU A 74 -12.77 -23.57 -13.39
CA LEU A 74 -11.71 -22.95 -12.58
C LEU A 74 -10.50 -22.53 -13.42
N ASP A 75 -10.31 -23.11 -14.61
CA ASP A 75 -9.26 -22.67 -15.54
C ASP A 75 -9.49 -21.24 -16.05
N THR A 76 -10.73 -20.74 -15.93
CA THR A 76 -11.05 -19.33 -16.24
C THR A 76 -10.77 -18.38 -15.08
N GLN A 77 -10.37 -18.89 -13.91
CA GLN A 77 -10.10 -18.04 -12.76
C GLN A 77 -8.71 -17.39 -12.86
N PRO A 78 -8.62 -16.06 -12.84
CA PRO A 78 -7.35 -15.34 -12.98
C PRO A 78 -6.56 -15.37 -11.67
N LEU A 79 -5.92 -16.52 -11.38
CA LEU A 79 -5.04 -16.75 -10.24
C LEU A 79 -3.58 -16.99 -10.65
N SER A 80 -3.23 -16.85 -11.93
CA SER A 80 -1.83 -16.96 -12.37
C SER A 80 -0.94 -15.93 -11.67
N ASP A 81 0.33 -16.26 -11.51
CA ASP A 81 1.35 -15.48 -10.81
C ASP A 81 1.40 -14.05 -11.36
N ASN A 82 1.32 -13.89 -12.69
CA ASN A 82 1.25 -12.58 -13.35
C ASN A 82 0.01 -11.76 -12.91
N THR A 83 -1.12 -12.42 -12.67
CA THR A 83 -2.35 -11.77 -12.20
C THR A 83 -2.28 -11.46 -10.71
N VAL A 84 -1.71 -12.35 -9.90
CA VAL A 84 -1.53 -12.13 -8.47
C VAL A 84 -0.53 -11.00 -8.22
N GLN A 85 0.57 -10.96 -8.96
CA GLN A 85 1.54 -9.86 -8.93
C GLN A 85 0.88 -8.53 -9.28
N ARG A 86 0.09 -8.49 -10.37
CA ARG A 86 -0.65 -7.28 -10.75
C ARG A 86 -1.60 -6.81 -9.65
N ARG A 87 -2.30 -7.73 -8.98
CA ARG A 87 -3.19 -7.39 -7.86
C ARG A 87 -2.44 -6.87 -6.64
N ILE A 88 -1.26 -7.41 -6.35
CA ILE A 88 -0.39 -6.89 -5.27
C ILE A 88 0.08 -5.48 -5.60
N ALA A 89 0.51 -5.23 -6.83
CA ALA A 89 0.89 -3.89 -7.27
C ALA A 89 -0.26 -2.88 -7.16
N ASP A 90 -1.47 -3.29 -7.55
CA ASP A 90 -2.67 -2.45 -7.42
C ASP A 90 -3.02 -2.15 -5.95
N MET A 91 -2.96 -3.16 -5.07
CA MET A 91 -3.20 -2.97 -3.63
C MET A 91 -2.12 -2.10 -3.00
N SER A 92 -0.86 -2.29 -3.38
CA SER A 92 0.26 -1.50 -2.90
C SER A 92 0.11 -0.03 -3.28
N THR A 93 -0.32 0.23 -4.51
CA THR A 93 -0.58 1.59 -5.01
C THR A 93 -1.74 2.22 -4.23
N ASP A 94 -2.84 1.50 -4.02
CA ASP A 94 -3.99 2.03 -3.26
C ASP A 94 -3.67 2.32 -1.79
N ILE A 95 -2.91 1.44 -1.12
CA ILE A 95 -2.44 1.70 0.25
C ILE A 95 -1.55 2.95 0.28
N LYS A 96 -0.62 3.06 -0.67
CA LYS A 96 0.23 4.25 -0.81
C LYS A 96 -0.63 5.51 -0.97
N ASP A 97 -1.62 5.49 -1.86
CA ASP A 97 -2.47 6.64 -2.13
C ASP A 97 -3.32 7.04 -0.92
N GLN A 98 -3.83 6.07 -0.16
CA GLN A 98 -4.54 6.32 1.11
C GLN A 98 -3.64 7.00 2.12
N VAL A 99 -2.46 6.44 2.37
CA VAL A 99 -1.50 7.02 3.33
C VAL A 99 -1.10 8.43 2.91
N VAL A 100 -0.82 8.65 1.62
CA VAL A 100 -0.48 9.99 1.09
C VAL A 100 -1.64 10.96 1.27
N SER A 101 -2.88 10.53 0.98
CA SER A 101 -4.07 11.36 1.15
C SER A 101 -4.31 11.71 2.63
N GLU A 102 -4.14 10.75 3.54
CA GLU A 102 -4.28 10.98 4.98
C GLU A 102 -3.23 11.97 5.47
N ILE A 103 -1.97 11.81 5.06
CA ILE A 103 -0.88 12.76 5.40
C ILE A 103 -1.20 14.16 4.86
N LYS A 104 -1.67 14.28 3.62
CA LYS A 104 -1.98 15.57 2.97
C LYS A 104 -3.20 16.27 3.59
N THR A 105 -4.14 15.53 4.17
CA THR A 105 -5.38 16.07 4.75
C THR A 105 -5.32 16.23 6.27
N ALA A 106 -4.35 15.62 6.92
CA ALA A 106 -4.18 15.71 8.36
C ALA A 106 -3.82 17.15 8.79
N PRO A 107 -4.42 17.64 9.90
CA PRO A 107 -4.02 18.92 10.48
C PRO A 107 -2.52 18.98 10.81
N LEU A 108 -1.94 20.17 10.69
CA LEU A 108 -0.57 20.45 11.14
C LEU A 108 -0.38 19.96 12.59
N GLY A 109 0.64 19.13 12.83
CA GLY A 109 0.95 18.57 14.15
C GLY A 109 0.28 17.23 14.48
N THR A 110 -0.51 16.64 13.59
CA THR A 110 -1.17 15.33 13.84
C THR A 110 -0.19 14.16 13.88
N PHE A 111 0.92 14.27 13.16
CA PHE A 111 1.97 13.26 13.08
C PHE A 111 3.34 13.93 13.28
N ALA A 112 4.26 13.21 13.91
CA ALA A 112 5.65 13.63 14.06
C ALA A 112 6.54 12.69 13.24
N LEU A 113 7.45 13.25 12.45
CA LEU A 113 8.47 12.47 11.75
C LEU A 113 9.66 12.27 12.70
N GLN A 114 9.90 11.04 13.13
CA GLN A 114 11.13 10.69 13.83
C GLN A 114 12.21 10.39 12.78
N LEU A 115 13.21 11.25 12.71
CA LEU A 115 14.42 11.05 11.90
C LEU A 115 15.43 10.26 12.72
N ASP A 116 15.43 8.95 12.58
CA ASP A 116 16.53 8.10 13.05
C ASP A 116 17.61 8.10 11.96
N GLU A 117 18.82 8.51 12.33
CA GLU A 117 20.00 8.52 11.43
C GLU A 117 20.52 7.10 11.14
N THR A 118 19.96 6.09 11.81
CA THR A 118 20.24 4.69 11.60
C THR A 118 19.07 4.04 10.88
N THR A 119 19.18 3.82 9.57
CA THR A 119 18.75 2.58 8.88
C THR A 119 19.07 2.71 7.39
N ASP A 120 19.81 1.71 6.89
CA ASP A 120 20.07 1.30 5.51
C ASP A 120 19.36 2.10 4.38
N ASP A 121 20.16 2.59 3.42
CA ASP A 121 19.79 3.34 2.20
C ASP A 121 18.60 2.74 1.40
N SER A 122 18.26 1.48 1.67
CA SER A 122 17.16 0.74 1.07
C SER A 122 15.77 1.23 1.52
N ALA A 123 15.60 1.66 2.78
CA ALA A 123 14.30 2.08 3.31
C ALA A 123 13.84 3.42 2.71
N ALA A 124 14.72 4.41 2.62
CA ALA A 124 14.44 5.71 2.02
C ALA A 124 14.12 5.64 0.52
N LYS A 125 14.65 4.64 -0.20
CA LYS A 125 14.38 4.41 -1.63
C LYS A 125 12.95 3.94 -1.92
N THR A 126 12.23 3.44 -0.91
CA THR A 126 10.84 2.98 -1.07
C THR A 126 9.80 4.07 -0.76
N LEU A 127 10.22 5.23 -0.28
CA LEU A 127 9.32 6.35 0.00
C LEU A 127 8.80 6.99 -1.31
N PRO A 128 7.52 7.41 -1.35
CA PRO A 128 7.00 8.24 -2.43
C PRO A 128 7.84 9.51 -2.65
N SER A 129 7.98 9.95 -3.91
CA SER A 129 8.75 11.15 -4.28
C SER A 129 8.35 12.39 -3.47
N ASP A 130 7.06 12.65 -3.34
CA ASP A 130 6.51 13.79 -2.60
C ASP A 130 6.95 13.77 -1.12
N LEU A 131 6.98 12.58 -0.51
CA LEU A 131 7.35 12.42 0.90
C LEU A 131 8.87 12.50 1.07
N LYS A 132 9.62 12.00 0.10
CA LYS A 132 11.08 12.08 0.09
C LYS A 132 11.57 13.53 -0.01
N GLU A 133 10.95 14.34 -0.87
CA GLU A 133 11.28 15.76 -1.00
C GLU A 133 11.07 16.53 0.31
N VAL A 134 9.90 16.33 0.94
CA VAL A 134 9.59 16.92 2.25
C VAL A 134 10.58 16.45 3.33
N LEU A 135 10.99 15.18 3.30
CA LEU A 135 11.97 14.64 4.24
C LEU A 135 13.35 15.26 4.02
N ASP A 136 13.80 15.37 2.78
CA ASP A 136 15.08 15.98 2.42
C ASP A 136 15.13 17.45 2.85
N ASP A 137 14.04 18.20 2.66
CA ASP A 137 13.95 19.59 3.11
C ASP A 137 13.90 19.72 4.64
N THR A 138 13.20 18.80 5.32
CA THR A 138 13.20 18.72 6.79
C THR A 138 14.61 18.44 7.32
N VAL A 139 15.35 17.52 6.70
CA VAL A 139 16.74 17.19 7.06
C VAL A 139 17.66 18.41 6.85
N LYS A 140 17.54 19.12 5.71
CA LYS A 140 18.30 20.36 5.47
C LYS A 140 18.00 21.41 6.53
N MET A 141 16.72 21.60 6.88
CA MET A 141 16.32 22.57 7.91
C MET A 141 16.89 22.21 9.28
N VAL A 142 16.80 20.94 9.68
CA VAL A 142 17.38 20.44 10.94
C VAL A 142 18.90 20.65 10.96
N ASN A 143 19.60 20.30 9.87
CA ASN A 143 21.04 20.47 9.74
C ASN A 143 21.44 21.96 9.80
N PHE A 144 20.65 22.85 9.19
CA PHE A 144 20.86 24.28 9.29
C PHE A 144 20.71 24.79 10.73
N VAL A 145 19.68 24.35 11.46
CA VAL A 145 19.50 24.69 12.89
C VAL A 145 20.67 24.19 13.73
N LYS A 146 21.16 22.97 13.45
CA LYS A 146 22.31 22.35 14.14
C LYS A 146 23.65 23.00 13.80
N SER A 147 23.77 23.66 12.65
CA SER A 147 25.06 24.19 12.15
C SER A 147 25.66 25.29 13.03
N SER A 148 24.87 25.97 13.88
CA SER A 148 25.39 27.00 14.78
C SER A 148 24.54 27.21 16.04
N ALA A 149 25.20 27.67 17.11
CA ALA A 149 24.53 28.02 18.36
C ALA A 149 23.51 29.17 18.19
N LEU A 150 23.74 30.08 17.24
CA LEU A 150 22.80 31.16 16.94
C LEU A 150 21.50 30.60 16.34
N ASN A 151 21.59 29.71 15.35
CA ASN A 151 20.42 29.12 14.71
C ASN A 151 19.60 28.28 15.70
N SER A 152 20.27 27.55 16.60
CA SER A 152 19.59 26.82 17.69
C SER A 152 18.86 27.76 18.65
N ARG A 153 19.41 28.93 18.98
CA ARG A 153 18.73 29.95 19.81
C ARG A 153 17.54 30.57 19.09
N LEU A 154 17.68 30.90 17.81
CA LEU A 154 16.59 31.45 16.99
C LEU A 154 15.45 30.45 16.84
N PHE A 155 15.76 29.17 16.62
CA PHE A 155 14.78 28.10 16.56
C PHE A 155 14.02 27.97 17.88
N ARG A 156 14.70 28.03 19.03
CA ARG A 156 14.06 28.01 20.35
C ARG A 156 13.07 29.17 20.53
N LEU A 157 13.47 30.39 20.19
CA LEU A 157 12.60 31.57 20.28
C LEU A 157 11.37 31.41 19.37
N LEU A 158 11.58 30.96 18.12
CA LEU A 158 10.50 30.68 17.20
C LEU A 158 9.52 29.64 17.76
N CYS A 159 10.01 28.56 18.37
CA CYS A 159 9.17 27.55 19.01
C CYS A 159 8.40 28.11 20.21
N SER A 160 9.03 28.96 21.03
CA SER A 160 8.38 29.63 22.17
C SER A 160 7.28 30.59 21.71
N ASP A 161 7.50 31.34 20.63
CA ASP A 161 6.51 32.28 20.07
C ASP A 161 5.30 31.55 19.44
N LEU A 162 5.48 30.28 19.07
CA LEU A 162 4.45 29.42 18.49
C LEU A 162 3.76 28.52 19.53
N ASP A 163 3.99 28.75 20.83
CA ASP A 163 3.47 27.92 21.94
C ASP A 163 3.79 26.42 21.76
N SER A 164 4.95 26.10 21.17
CA SER A 164 5.39 24.72 20.97
C SER A 164 5.77 24.06 22.30
N VAL A 165 5.32 22.82 22.51
CA VAL A 165 5.71 21.99 23.66
C VAL A 165 7.21 21.65 23.64
N HIS A 166 7.83 21.66 22.45
CA HIS A 166 9.24 21.34 22.28
C HIS A 166 9.97 22.52 21.63
N GLU A 167 10.98 23.04 22.31
CA GLU A 167 11.75 24.22 21.86
C GLU A 167 13.20 23.89 21.48
N THR A 168 13.61 22.63 21.56
CA THR A 168 14.98 22.20 21.27
C THR A 168 14.97 20.88 20.52
N LEU A 169 15.85 20.76 19.53
CA LEU A 169 16.07 19.51 18.81
C LEU A 169 16.81 18.52 19.71
N LEU A 170 16.32 17.28 19.78
CA LEU A 170 17.00 16.20 20.49
C LEU A 170 18.18 15.70 19.64
N TYR A 171 19.35 15.59 20.27
CA TYR A 171 20.51 14.96 19.67
C TYR A 171 20.56 13.50 20.12
N ALA A 172 20.32 12.56 19.20
CA ALA A 172 20.76 11.20 19.42
C ALA A 172 22.30 11.19 19.42
N ARG A 173 22.90 10.54 20.42
CA ARG A 173 24.35 10.30 20.48
C ARG A 173 24.69 9.01 19.75
#